data_AF-A0A524BKE9-F1
#
_entry.id   AF-A0A524BKE9-F1
#
_cell.length_a   1.000
_cell.length_b   1.000
_cell.length_c   1.000
_cell.angle_alpha   90.00
_cell.angle_beta   90.00
_cell.angle_gamma   90.00
#
_symmetry.space_group_name_H-M   'P 1'
#
loop_
_entity.id
_entity.type
_entity.pdbx_description
1 polymer ?
#
loop_
_entity_poly.entity_id
_entity_poly.type
_entity_poly.pdbx_seq_one_letter_code
_entity_poly.pdbx_strand_id
1 'polypeptide(L)'
;MSQEVLEAGAPPKRDGVPAWVVWTIGGVVLVVITLGYVLAIGDLAARTVSADRLLTQVEASEAAMKAAQDEFSTTIEPYSAGSMTDADREKLRADLADLAARSRDSIAEAGVGVGAVSVLPWHGNIAEARDTYLRHNEAWVAYLDAASQDPDEWFREQAEVNSTFYDARLPLVRALTMFDLANGLDRIEVIYAESDESGGGGQSA
;
A
#
# COMPACT_ATOMS: atom_id res chain seq x y z
N MET A 1 -70.68 56.27 -33.29
CA MET A 1 -70.25 54.89 -33.59
C MET A 1 -69.09 54.97 -34.58
N SER A 2 -67.85 55.06 -34.10
CA SER A 2 -66.58 54.70 -34.79
C SER A 2 -65.38 55.35 -34.09
N GLN A 3 -64.30 54.57 -33.93
CA GLN A 3 -62.97 54.90 -33.39
C GLN A 3 -62.68 54.75 -31.89
N GLU A 4 -63.24 53.72 -31.24
CA GLU A 4 -62.63 53.14 -30.02
C GLU A 4 -62.39 51.64 -30.20
N VAL A 5 -61.53 51.23 -31.14
CA VAL A 5 -60.95 49.88 -31.06
C VAL A 5 -59.60 49.89 -31.78
N LEU A 6 -58.60 49.26 -31.13
CA LEU A 6 -57.29 48.83 -31.66
C LEU A 6 -56.06 49.72 -31.35
N GLU A 7 -55.88 50.14 -30.09
CA GLU A 7 -54.52 50.10 -29.51
C GLU A 7 -54.32 48.71 -28.89
N ALA A 8 -54.08 47.72 -29.73
CA ALA A 8 -53.54 46.45 -29.28
C ALA A 8 -52.12 46.71 -28.78
N GLY A 9 -51.92 46.63 -27.46
CA GLY A 9 -50.63 46.80 -26.82
C GLY A 9 -49.56 45.99 -27.54
N ALA A 10 -48.49 46.67 -27.96
CA ALA A 10 -47.32 46.01 -28.53
C ALA A 10 -46.86 44.92 -27.56
N PRO A 11 -46.63 43.67 -28.02
CA PRO A 11 -46.13 42.64 -27.13
C PRO A 11 -44.81 43.13 -26.51
N PRO A 12 -44.57 42.90 -25.21
CA PRO A 12 -43.33 43.33 -24.59
C PRO A 12 -42.16 42.79 -25.40
N LYS A 13 -41.26 43.69 -25.83
CA LYS A 13 -40.00 43.33 -26.48
C LYS A 13 -39.29 42.41 -25.52
N ARG A 14 -39.28 41.11 -25.81
CA ARG A 14 -38.41 40.16 -25.13
C ARG A 14 -37.02 40.51 -25.60
N ASP A 15 -36.31 41.30 -24.81
CA ASP A 15 -34.87 41.50 -24.98
C ASP A 15 -34.21 40.14 -24.72
N GLY A 16 -34.14 39.34 -25.78
CA GLY A 16 -33.51 38.03 -25.76
C GLY A 16 -32.03 38.18 -25.49
N VAL A 17 -31.44 37.21 -24.78
CA VAL A 17 -30.00 37.15 -24.57
C VAL A 17 -29.30 37.15 -25.94
N PRO A 18 -28.34 38.06 -26.19
CA PRO A 18 -27.65 38.11 -27.48
C PRO A 18 -27.00 36.76 -27.80
N ALA A 19 -27.07 36.32 -29.07
CA ALA A 19 -26.54 35.02 -29.48
C ALA A 19 -25.05 34.83 -29.12
N TRP A 20 -24.25 35.90 -29.20
CA TRP A 20 -22.83 35.85 -28.82
C TRP A 20 -22.64 35.50 -27.33
N VAL A 21 -23.52 35.97 -26.43
CA VAL A 21 -23.48 35.63 -25.00
C VAL A 21 -23.75 34.14 -24.79
N VAL A 22 -24.73 33.58 -25.51
CA VAL A 22 -25.04 32.14 -25.46
C VAL A 22 -23.86 31.30 -25.95
N TRP A 23 -23.23 31.67 -27.05
CA TRP A 23 -22.05 30.98 -27.58
C TRP A 23 -20.83 31.09 -26.67
N THR A 24 -20.58 32.27 -26.07
CA THR A 24 -19.48 32.45 -25.11
C THR A 24 -19.70 31.61 -23.85
N ILE A 25 -20.92 31.61 -23.28
CA ILE A 25 -21.23 30.77 -22.12
C ILE A 25 -21.09 29.29 -22.48
N GLY A 26 -21.62 28.86 -23.62
CA GLY A 26 -21.49 27.48 -24.10
C GLY A 26 -20.03 27.06 -24.29
N GLY A 27 -19.20 27.91 -24.88
CA GLY A 27 -17.78 27.67 -25.06
C GLY A 27 -17.01 27.58 -23.74
N VAL A 28 -17.29 28.48 -22.79
CA VAL A 28 -16.68 28.44 -21.44
C VAL A 28 -17.08 27.16 -20.70
N VAL A 29 -18.36 26.79 -20.72
CA VAL A 29 -18.85 25.56 -20.08
C VAL A 29 -18.17 24.33 -20.68
N LEU A 30 -18.05 24.26 -22.01
CA LEU A 30 -17.36 23.17 -22.67
C LEU A 30 -15.90 23.07 -22.23
N VAL A 31 -15.17 24.18 -22.21
CA VAL A 31 -13.76 24.21 -21.76
C VAL A 31 -13.62 23.76 -20.31
N VAL A 32 -14.49 24.22 -19.41
CA VAL A 32 -14.46 23.82 -17.99
C VAL A 32 -14.72 22.32 -17.83
N ILE A 33 -15.70 21.77 -18.55
CA ILE A 33 -16.01 20.34 -18.51
C ILE A 33 -14.82 19.53 -19.05
N THR A 34 -14.25 19.92 -20.19
CA THR A 34 -13.09 19.23 -20.77
C THR A 34 -11.90 19.27 -19.82
N LEU A 35 -11.61 20.42 -19.20
CA LEU A 35 -10.53 20.53 -18.23
C LEU A 35 -10.79 19.63 -17.01
N GLY A 36 -12.03 19.57 -16.52
CA GLY A 36 -12.42 18.68 -15.43
C GLY A 36 -12.14 17.21 -15.74
N TYR A 37 -12.48 16.74 -16.94
CA TYR A 37 -12.18 15.37 -17.37
C TYR A 37 -10.67 15.10 -17.46
N VAL A 38 -9.90 16.02 -18.04
CA VAL A 38 -8.44 15.87 -18.15
C VAL A 38 -7.80 15.78 -16.77
N LEU A 39 -8.23 16.62 -15.82
CA LEU A 39 -7.75 16.58 -14.44
C LEU A 39 -8.14 15.28 -13.73
N ALA A 40 -9.36 14.79 -13.92
CA ALA A 40 -9.81 13.53 -13.34
C ALA A 40 -9.02 12.32 -13.86
N ILE A 41 -8.74 12.26 -15.16
CA ILE A 41 -7.92 11.21 -15.77
C ILE A 41 -6.48 11.30 -15.24
N GLY A 42 -5.93 12.51 -15.15
CA GLY A 42 -4.59 12.74 -14.60
C GLY A 42 -4.49 12.29 -13.14
N ASP A 43 -5.48 12.60 -12.30
CA ASP A 43 -5.54 12.17 -10.90
C ASP A 43 -5.62 10.64 -10.79
N LEU A 44 -6.46 9.99 -11.60
CA LEU A 44 -6.57 8.54 -11.63
C LEU A 44 -5.24 7.88 -12.00
N ALA A 45 -4.57 8.37 -13.05
CA ALA A 45 -3.26 7.85 -13.46
C ALA A 45 -2.21 8.04 -12.35
N ALA A 46 -2.20 9.20 -11.68
CA ALA A 46 -1.29 9.45 -10.57
C ALA A 46 -1.54 8.52 -9.38
N ARG A 47 -2.81 8.23 -9.05
CA ARG A 47 -3.17 7.24 -8.02
C ARG A 47 -2.68 5.85 -8.38
N THR A 48 -2.96 5.40 -9.60
CA THR A 48 -2.53 4.08 -10.08
C THR A 48 -1.02 3.92 -9.98
N VAL A 49 -0.24 4.91 -10.45
CA VAL A 49 1.22 4.87 -10.38
C VAL A 49 1.73 4.85 -8.94
N SER A 50 1.09 5.61 -8.04
CA SER A 50 1.53 5.68 -6.64
C SER A 50 1.20 4.37 -5.90
N ALA A 51 0.02 3.79 -6.13
CA ALA A 51 -0.38 2.49 -5.57
C ALA A 51 0.49 1.35 -6.11
N ASP A 52 0.76 1.33 -7.41
CA ASP A 52 1.64 0.34 -8.05
C ASP A 52 3.07 0.38 -7.46
N ARG A 53 3.65 1.58 -7.35
CA ARG A 53 4.97 1.76 -6.71
C ARG A 53 4.97 1.33 -5.26
N LEU A 54 3.91 1.64 -4.51
CA LEU A 54 3.76 1.18 -3.13
C LEU A 54 3.81 -0.34 -3.08
N LEU A 55 2.99 -1.03 -3.88
CA LEU A 55 2.96 -2.48 -3.91
C LEU A 55 4.30 -3.09 -4.32
N THR A 56 5.03 -2.48 -5.26
CA THR A 56 6.37 -2.97 -5.65
C THR A 56 7.36 -2.89 -4.48
N GLN A 57 7.29 -1.84 -3.66
CA GLN A 57 8.14 -1.72 -2.48
C GLN A 57 7.71 -2.67 -1.35
N VAL A 58 6.40 -2.88 -1.18
CA VAL A 58 5.83 -3.88 -0.26
C VAL A 58 6.33 -5.27 -0.64
N GLU A 59 6.22 -5.68 -1.90
CA GLU A 59 6.72 -6.97 -2.39
C GLU A 59 8.23 -7.14 -2.17
N ALA A 60 9.00 -6.09 -2.39
CA ALA A 60 10.44 -6.12 -2.12
C ALA A 60 10.74 -6.30 -0.62
N SER A 61 9.95 -5.69 0.25
CA SER A 61 10.03 -5.85 1.71
C SER A 61 9.64 -7.28 2.14
N GLU A 62 8.53 -7.82 1.63
CA GLU A 62 8.12 -9.21 1.88
C GLU A 62 9.17 -10.21 1.39
N ALA A 63 9.77 -9.97 0.21
CA ALA A 63 10.84 -10.82 -0.30
C ALA A 63 12.06 -10.82 0.61
N ALA A 64 12.43 -9.68 1.22
CA ALA A 64 13.51 -9.60 2.19
C ALA A 64 13.17 -10.35 3.49
N MET A 65 11.94 -10.23 3.98
CA MET A 65 11.45 -10.96 5.16
C MET A 65 11.43 -12.47 4.95
N LYS A 66 10.99 -12.92 3.78
CA LYS A 66 11.02 -14.34 3.37
C LYS A 66 12.44 -14.87 3.25
N ALA A 67 13.34 -14.12 2.61
CA ALA A 67 14.75 -14.48 2.52
C ALA A 67 15.40 -14.64 3.90
N ALA A 68 15.07 -13.78 4.85
CA ALA A 68 15.52 -13.94 6.23
C ALA A 68 15.02 -15.26 6.84
N GLN A 69 13.71 -15.53 6.78
CA GLN A 69 13.12 -16.77 7.28
C GLN A 69 13.74 -18.05 6.66
N ASP A 70 14.01 -18.02 5.35
CA ASP A 70 14.67 -19.12 4.63
C ASP A 70 16.13 -19.32 5.10
N GLU A 71 16.89 -18.23 5.30
CA GLU A 71 18.26 -18.28 5.79
C GLU A 71 18.31 -18.80 7.25
N PHE A 72 17.34 -18.41 8.08
CA PHE A 72 17.20 -18.93 9.46
C PHE A 72 16.93 -20.44 9.44
N SER A 73 15.97 -20.88 8.62
CA SER A 73 15.63 -22.30 8.46
C SER A 73 16.84 -23.11 8.01
N THR A 74 17.58 -22.61 7.02
CA THR A 74 18.80 -23.23 6.48
C THR A 74 19.91 -23.30 7.54
N THR A 75 20.02 -22.29 8.41
CA THR A 75 21.03 -22.24 9.49
C THR A 75 20.73 -23.27 10.58
N ILE A 76 19.45 -23.52 10.86
CA ILE A 76 18.99 -24.43 11.92
C ILE A 76 18.97 -25.90 11.43
N GLU A 77 18.66 -26.15 10.16
CA GLU A 77 18.45 -27.48 9.58
C GLU A 77 19.54 -28.52 9.97
N PRO A 78 20.85 -28.22 9.91
CA PRO A 78 21.91 -29.18 10.25
C PRO A 78 21.85 -29.69 11.70
N TYR A 79 21.22 -28.93 12.59
CA TYR A 79 21.15 -29.20 14.03
C TYR A 79 19.82 -29.83 14.46
N SER A 80 18.85 -29.97 13.55
CA SER A 80 17.48 -30.41 13.84
C SER A 80 17.33 -31.92 14.16
N ALA A 81 18.27 -32.76 13.70
CA ALA A 81 18.12 -34.22 13.71
C ALA A 81 19.08 -34.98 14.67
N GLY A 82 19.88 -34.28 15.50
CA GLY A 82 20.93 -34.91 16.31
C GLY A 82 21.15 -34.25 17.68
N SER A 83 21.88 -34.95 18.56
CA SER A 83 22.33 -34.36 19.83
C SER A 83 23.41 -33.31 19.57
N MET A 84 23.12 -32.04 19.85
CA MET A 84 24.12 -30.96 19.75
C MET A 84 25.10 -31.01 20.93
N THR A 85 26.39 -30.81 20.63
CA THR A 85 27.36 -30.52 21.68
C THR A 85 27.16 -29.09 22.20
N ASP A 86 27.73 -28.76 23.36
CA ASP A 86 27.67 -27.39 23.88
C ASP A 86 28.39 -26.39 22.97
N ALA A 87 29.46 -26.83 22.29
CA ALA A 87 30.17 -26.01 21.31
C ALA A 87 29.32 -25.72 20.06
N ASP A 88 28.56 -26.71 19.59
CA ASP A 88 27.62 -26.54 18.48
C ASP A 88 26.49 -25.57 18.85
N ARG A 89 26.02 -25.62 20.10
CA ARG A 89 24.97 -24.72 20.60
C ARG A 89 25.43 -23.27 20.67
N GLU A 90 26.64 -23.05 21.15
CA GLU A 90 27.23 -21.70 21.19
C GLU A 90 27.47 -21.16 19.78
N LYS A 91 27.98 -22.00 18.87
CA LYS A 91 28.16 -21.62 17.47
C LYS A 91 26.83 -21.27 16.80
N LEU A 92 25.81 -22.11 16.96
CA LEU A 92 24.49 -21.84 16.39
C LEU A 92 23.91 -20.53 16.93
N ARG A 93 24.01 -20.26 18.24
CA ARG A 93 23.58 -18.99 18.82
C ARG A 93 24.28 -17.80 18.20
N ALA A 94 25.61 -17.86 18.04
CA ALA A 94 26.38 -16.79 17.40
C ALA A 94 25.99 -16.58 15.92
N ASP A 95 25.81 -17.67 15.17
CA ASP A 95 25.42 -17.62 13.75
C ASP A 95 24.00 -17.02 13.60
N LEU A 96 23.06 -17.39 14.48
CA LEU A 96 21.70 -16.85 14.51
C LEU A 96 21.66 -15.37 14.91
N ALA A 97 22.48 -14.95 15.88
CA ALA A 97 22.59 -13.54 16.28
C ALA A 97 23.10 -12.66 15.12
N ASP A 98 24.14 -13.12 14.42
CA ASP A 98 24.67 -12.42 13.24
C ASP A 98 23.65 -12.36 12.10
N LEU A 99 22.98 -13.48 11.83
CA LEU A 99 21.92 -13.54 10.84
C LEU A 99 20.77 -12.59 11.15
N ALA A 100 20.34 -12.52 12.41
CA ALA A 100 19.30 -11.59 12.86
C ALA A 100 19.72 -10.13 12.61
N ALA A 101 20.95 -9.76 12.96
CA ALA A 101 21.47 -8.41 12.74
C ALA A 101 21.52 -8.04 11.24
N ARG A 102 22.03 -8.94 10.39
CA ARG A 102 22.07 -8.71 8.93
C ARG A 102 20.67 -8.63 8.32
N SER A 103 19.76 -9.51 8.76
CA SER A 103 18.37 -9.53 8.29
C SER A 103 17.61 -8.27 8.72
N ARG A 104 17.84 -7.78 9.94
CA ARG A 104 17.30 -6.52 10.46
C ARG A 104 17.68 -5.37 9.54
N ASP A 105 18.96 -5.26 9.19
CA ASP A 105 19.46 -4.16 8.37
C ASP A 105 18.89 -4.23 6.93
N SER A 106 18.80 -5.42 6.35
CA SER A 106 18.19 -5.67 5.03
C SER A 106 16.71 -5.28 4.99
N ILE A 107 15.94 -5.70 6.01
CA ILE A 107 14.51 -5.38 6.09
C ILE A 107 14.29 -3.89 6.37
N ALA A 108 15.12 -3.27 7.20
CA ALA A 108 15.07 -1.83 7.43
C ALA A 108 15.33 -1.03 6.14
N GLU A 109 16.29 -1.47 5.31
CA GLU A 109 16.54 -0.86 3.99
C GLU A 109 15.32 -1.00 3.06
N ALA A 110 14.67 -2.16 3.03
CA ALA A 110 13.42 -2.33 2.29
C ALA A 110 12.30 -1.40 2.81
N GLY A 111 12.23 -1.19 4.13
CA GLY A 111 11.33 -0.23 4.77
C GLY A 111 11.57 1.22 4.31
N VAL A 112 12.83 1.63 4.12
CA VAL A 112 13.16 2.94 3.52
C VAL A 112 12.57 3.06 2.11
N GLY A 113 12.61 1.97 1.32
CA GLY A 113 11.99 1.91 0.00
C GLY A 113 10.48 2.18 0.03
N VAL A 114 9.76 1.54 0.96
CA VAL A 114 8.33 1.79 1.19
C VAL A 114 8.07 3.23 1.59
N GLY A 115 8.84 3.77 2.54
CA GLY A 115 8.68 5.14 3.04
C GLY A 115 8.98 6.21 1.99
N ALA A 116 9.85 5.92 1.02
CA ALA A 116 10.22 6.83 -0.06
C ALA A 116 9.14 6.98 -1.13
N VAL A 117 8.08 6.16 -1.12
CA VAL A 117 6.99 6.25 -2.11
C VAL A 117 6.29 7.60 -1.96
N SER A 118 6.38 8.41 -3.01
CA SER A 118 5.76 9.73 -3.09
C SER A 118 4.25 9.61 -3.30
N VAL A 119 3.48 10.29 -2.45
CA VAL A 119 2.01 10.27 -2.46
C VAL A 119 1.50 11.70 -2.50
N LEU A 120 0.51 11.99 -3.37
CA LEU A 120 -0.09 13.32 -3.42
C LEU A 120 -0.91 13.57 -2.14
N PRO A 121 -0.97 14.81 -1.61
CA PRO A 121 -1.63 15.10 -0.33
C PRO A 121 -3.10 14.69 -0.23
N TRP A 122 -3.80 14.57 -1.35
CA TRP A 122 -5.21 14.16 -1.41
C TRP A 122 -5.40 12.65 -1.67
N HIS A 123 -4.32 11.87 -1.80
CA HIS A 123 -4.34 10.41 -1.93
C HIS A 123 -4.21 9.73 -0.57
N GLY A 124 -5.09 10.13 0.38
CA GLY A 124 -5.01 9.71 1.78
C GLY A 124 -4.94 8.20 1.99
N ASN A 125 -5.70 7.41 1.21
CA ASN A 125 -5.68 5.95 1.34
C ASN A 125 -4.30 5.33 1.00
N ILE A 126 -3.57 5.89 0.04
CA ILE A 126 -2.24 5.39 -0.32
C ILE A 126 -1.24 5.75 0.78
N ALA A 127 -1.35 6.95 1.37
CA ALA A 127 -0.54 7.34 2.51
C ALA A 127 -0.81 6.44 3.73
N GLU A 128 -2.08 6.18 4.05
CA GLU A 128 -2.49 5.28 5.13
C GLU A 128 -1.97 3.85 4.92
N ALA A 129 -2.02 3.35 3.68
CA ALA A 129 -1.49 2.03 3.33
C ALA A 129 0.02 1.93 3.51
N ARG A 130 0.75 2.95 3.03
CA ARG A 130 2.21 3.05 3.21
C ARG A 130 2.56 3.08 4.69
N ASP A 131 1.93 3.97 5.45
CA ASP A 131 2.26 4.17 6.86
C ASP A 131 1.86 2.95 7.71
N THR A 132 0.78 2.25 7.35
CA THR A 132 0.41 0.99 8.03
C THR A 132 1.37 -0.13 7.70
N TYR A 133 1.78 -0.29 6.45
CA TYR A 133 2.75 -1.32 6.09
C TYR A 133 4.14 -1.04 6.69
N LEU A 134 4.54 0.23 6.83
CA LEU A 134 5.75 0.59 7.56
C LEU A 134 5.75 0.10 9.01
N ARG A 135 4.60 0.12 9.70
CA ARG A 135 4.49 -0.48 11.04
C ARG A 135 4.80 -1.97 11.04
N HIS A 136 4.43 -2.69 9.99
CA HIS A 136 4.78 -4.10 9.84
C HIS A 136 6.29 -4.30 9.63
N ASN A 137 6.91 -3.47 8.78
CA ASN A 137 8.35 -3.48 8.59
C ASN A 137 9.11 -3.16 9.90
N GLU A 138 8.64 -2.15 10.65
CA GLU A 138 9.20 -1.78 11.97
C GLU A 138 9.06 -2.91 13.00
N ALA A 139 7.95 -3.64 13.01
CA ALA A 139 7.76 -4.79 13.88
C ALA A 139 8.77 -5.91 13.57
N TRP A 140 9.03 -6.19 12.30
CA TRP A 140 10.09 -7.12 11.88
C TRP A 140 11.48 -6.67 12.32
N VAL A 141 11.80 -5.38 12.14
CA VAL A 141 13.08 -4.81 12.56
C VAL A 141 13.25 -4.94 14.07
N ALA A 142 12.22 -4.63 14.86
CA ALA A 142 12.26 -4.76 16.32
C ALA A 142 12.44 -6.22 16.76
N TYR A 143 11.73 -7.15 16.10
CA TYR A 143 11.85 -8.57 16.36
C TYR A 143 13.26 -9.11 16.10
N LEU A 144 13.87 -8.74 14.96
CA LEU A 144 15.22 -9.17 14.61
C LEU A 144 16.29 -8.47 15.44
N ASP A 145 16.05 -7.23 15.87
CA ASP A 145 16.93 -6.57 16.83
C ASP A 145 16.98 -7.32 18.16
N ALA A 146 15.83 -7.77 18.67
CA ALA A 146 15.76 -8.62 19.87
C ALA A 146 16.46 -9.98 19.63
N ALA A 147 16.19 -10.64 18.49
CA ALA A 147 16.84 -11.91 18.14
C ALA A 147 18.36 -11.80 17.94
N SER A 148 18.87 -10.63 17.57
CA SER A 148 20.32 -10.39 17.48
C SER A 148 21.01 -10.32 18.84
N GLN A 149 20.26 -9.98 19.90
CA GLN A 149 20.76 -9.86 21.28
C GLN A 149 20.55 -11.17 22.06
N ASP A 150 19.39 -11.80 21.86
CA ASP A 150 19.04 -13.12 22.39
C ASP A 150 18.48 -14.00 21.26
N PRO A 151 19.28 -14.90 20.67
CA PRO A 151 18.84 -15.78 19.60
C PRO A 151 17.64 -16.67 19.94
N ASP A 152 17.33 -16.88 21.22
CA ASP A 152 16.14 -17.63 21.61
C ASP A 152 14.84 -16.87 21.30
N GLU A 153 14.89 -15.54 21.11
CA GLU A 153 13.73 -14.73 20.69
C GLU A 153 13.18 -15.17 19.33
N TRP A 154 14.05 -15.69 18.44
CA TRP A 154 13.64 -16.20 17.13
C TRP A 154 12.59 -17.34 17.22
N PHE A 155 12.59 -18.07 18.33
CA PHE A 155 11.69 -19.20 18.55
C PHE A 155 10.42 -18.82 19.30
N ARG A 156 10.26 -17.54 19.68
CA ARG A 156 9.06 -17.05 20.35
C ARG A 156 7.99 -16.70 19.34
N GLU A 157 6.75 -16.63 19.82
CA GLU A 157 5.62 -16.23 18.99
C GLU A 157 5.77 -14.78 18.53
N GLN A 158 5.59 -14.56 17.22
CA GLN A 158 5.76 -13.26 16.56
C GLN A 158 4.44 -12.47 16.51
N ALA A 159 3.80 -12.27 17.67
CA ALA A 159 2.44 -11.72 17.74
C ALA A 159 2.33 -10.32 17.10
N GLU A 160 3.30 -9.44 17.34
CA GLU A 160 3.30 -8.07 16.79
C GLU A 160 3.52 -8.07 15.27
N VAL A 161 4.49 -8.84 14.78
CA VAL A 161 4.75 -9.03 13.34
C VAL A 161 3.48 -9.54 12.63
N ASN A 162 2.84 -10.57 13.17
CA ASN A 162 1.63 -11.14 12.58
C ASN A 162 0.45 -10.15 12.61
N SER A 163 0.21 -9.48 13.74
CA SER A 163 -0.89 -8.52 13.85
C SER A 163 -0.74 -7.34 12.90
N THR A 164 0.47 -6.78 12.79
CA THR A 164 0.78 -5.66 11.89
C THR A 164 0.69 -6.05 10.42
N PHE A 165 1.04 -7.31 10.06
CA PHE A 165 0.84 -7.85 8.72
C PHE A 165 -0.65 -7.81 8.34
N TYR A 166 -1.51 -8.43 9.16
CA TYR A 166 -2.95 -8.47 8.87
C TYR A 166 -3.61 -7.09 8.90
N ASP A 167 -3.16 -6.19 9.78
CA ASP A 167 -3.62 -4.80 9.82
C ASP A 167 -3.33 -4.03 8.53
N ALA A 168 -2.25 -4.38 7.82
CA ALA A 168 -1.84 -3.72 6.58
C ALA A 168 -2.67 -4.11 5.35
N ARG A 169 -3.35 -5.27 5.39
CA ARG A 169 -4.08 -5.79 4.23
C ARG A 169 -5.16 -4.85 3.73
N LEU A 170 -6.05 -4.44 4.62
CA LEU A 170 -7.21 -3.62 4.25
C LEU A 170 -6.81 -2.22 3.74
N PRO A 171 -5.85 -1.51 4.38
CA PRO A 171 -5.28 -0.28 3.82
C PRO A 171 -4.71 -0.47 2.41
N LEU A 172 -3.94 -1.53 2.14
CA LEU A 172 -3.39 -1.82 0.80
C LEU A 172 -4.51 -1.99 -0.23
N VAL A 173 -5.59 -2.73 0.11
CA VAL A 173 -6.74 -2.89 -0.78
C VAL A 173 -7.46 -1.56 -1.03
N ARG A 174 -7.61 -0.72 0.01
CA ARG A 174 -8.25 0.61 -0.10
C ARG A 174 -7.44 1.63 -0.90
N ALA A 175 -6.13 1.42 -1.02
CA ALA A 175 -5.25 2.25 -1.83
C ALA A 175 -5.45 2.05 -3.34
N LEU A 176 -6.07 0.93 -3.75
CA LEU A 176 -6.33 0.63 -5.15
C LEU A 176 -7.41 1.53 -5.74
N THR A 177 -7.26 1.82 -7.03
CA THR A 177 -8.30 2.50 -7.81
C THR A 177 -9.39 1.52 -8.22
N MET A 178 -10.62 2.00 -8.46
CA MET A 178 -11.77 1.18 -8.87
C MET A 178 -11.50 0.23 -10.06
N PHE A 179 -10.66 0.65 -11.00
CA PHE A 179 -10.38 -0.11 -12.23
C PHE A 179 -9.22 -1.10 -12.08
N ASP A 180 -8.50 -1.07 -10.94
CA ASP A 180 -7.31 -1.86 -10.65
C ASP A 180 -6.38 -2.10 -11.85
N LEU A 181 -5.98 -1.01 -12.53
CA LEU A 181 -5.27 -1.08 -13.82
C LEU A 181 -3.88 -1.74 -13.75
N ALA A 182 -3.36 -1.98 -12.54
CA ALA A 182 -2.06 -2.58 -12.29
C ALA A 182 -2.14 -3.98 -11.65
N ASN A 183 -3.33 -4.60 -11.63
CA ASN A 183 -3.59 -5.89 -10.96
C ASN A 183 -3.12 -5.89 -9.49
N GLY A 184 -3.34 -4.79 -8.78
CA GLY A 184 -2.90 -4.63 -7.41
C GLY A 184 -3.63 -5.57 -6.46
N LEU A 185 -4.88 -5.95 -6.75
CA LEU A 185 -5.61 -6.89 -5.91
C LEU A 185 -4.95 -8.28 -5.92
N ASP A 186 -4.65 -8.80 -7.10
CA ASP A 186 -3.99 -10.10 -7.27
C ASP A 186 -2.62 -10.13 -6.55
N ARG A 187 -1.87 -9.04 -6.65
CA ARG A 187 -0.56 -8.88 -5.98
C ARG A 187 -0.71 -8.93 -4.46
N ILE A 188 -1.70 -8.23 -3.91
CA ILE A 188 -2.03 -8.30 -2.48
C ILE A 188 -2.44 -9.72 -2.12
N GLU A 189 -3.30 -10.37 -2.90
CA GLU A 189 -3.70 -11.76 -2.61
C GLU A 189 -2.51 -12.71 -2.56
N VAL A 190 -1.53 -12.59 -3.46
CA VAL A 190 -0.30 -13.38 -3.43
C VAL A 190 0.49 -13.15 -2.13
N ILE A 191 0.68 -11.90 -1.72
CA ILE A 191 1.41 -11.57 -0.48
C ILE A 191 0.76 -12.24 0.73
N TYR A 192 -0.57 -12.19 0.85
CA TYR A 192 -1.27 -12.73 2.01
C TYR A 192 -1.55 -14.24 1.91
N ALA A 193 -1.63 -14.82 0.72
CA ALA A 193 -1.85 -16.27 0.55
C ALA A 193 -0.66 -17.10 1.04
N GLU A 194 0.57 -16.65 0.84
CA GLU A 194 1.77 -17.36 1.32
C GLU A 194 1.82 -17.47 2.86
N SER A 195 1.20 -16.53 3.57
CA SER A 195 1.13 -16.55 5.04
C SER A 195 0.15 -17.61 5.58
N ASP A 196 -0.95 -17.85 4.88
CA ASP A 196 -1.94 -18.87 5.27
C ASP A 196 -1.39 -20.30 5.10
N GLU A 197 -0.42 -20.50 4.19
CA GLU A 197 0.26 -21.78 3.99
C GLU A 197 1.46 -21.98 4.95
N SER A 198 2.16 -20.91 5.33
CA SER A 198 3.30 -20.98 6.27
C SER A 198 2.92 -20.94 7.75
N GLY A 199 1.66 -20.64 8.10
CA GLY A 199 1.13 -20.64 9.47
C GLY A 199 0.97 -22.03 10.13
N GLY A 200 1.43 -23.10 9.49
CA GLY A 200 1.27 -24.50 9.94
C GLY A 200 2.28 -25.00 10.98
N GLY A 201 2.85 -24.13 11.81
CA GLY A 201 3.91 -24.47 12.78
C GLY A 201 3.57 -24.21 14.25
N GLY A 202 2.35 -23.80 14.59
CA GLY A 202 1.94 -23.44 15.95
C GLY A 202 0.71 -24.21 16.41
N GLN A 203 0.94 -25.26 17.19
CA GLN A 203 -0.06 -26.09 17.86
C GLN A 203 -1.07 -25.22 18.64
N SER A 204 -2.37 -25.48 18.46
CA SER A 204 -3.40 -25.06 19.42
C SER A 204 -4.53 -26.09 19.50
N ALA A 205 -4.61 -26.69 20.70
CA ALA A 205 -5.63 -27.60 21.26
C ALA A 205 -5.65 -29.06 20.78
#